data_AF-A0A1N7RY80-F1
#
_entry.id   AF-A0A1N7RY80-F1
#
_cell.length_a   1.000
_cell.length_b   1.000
_cell.length_c   1.000
_cell.angle_alpha   90.00
_cell.angle_beta   90.00
_cell.angle_gamma   90.00
#
_symmetry.space_group_name_H-M   'P 1'
#
loop_
_entity.id
_entity.type
_entity.pdbx_description
1 polymer ?
#
loop_
_entity_poly.entity_id
_entity_poly.type
_entity_poly.pdbx_seq_one_letter_code
_entity_poly.pdbx_strand_id
1 'polypeptide(L)'
;MNEEDAKQAIESDQLAIISSFLRDRPEKAAGPLDPYDQSAVEEMEGPISLVPIGRHRGEKFMLPSRITTVAGLRRGFDKNLYKFFVFPNSAIAQRLCDALIDIATVTEECDVPRLYYGTIIRSYNAGITPKPTNIRMTELRCHPKIKDFYLKVHAADQEEKGINDESGGRIVLFWGKVIESGIGLAVRDLAWGEFALLPEKYEKLLDGL
;
A
#
# COMPACT_ATOMS: atom_id res chain seq x y z
N MET A 1 -4.99 -25.80 8.06
CA MET A 1 -4.55 -25.42 6.72
C MET A 1 -3.20 -26.10 6.52
N ASN A 2 -3.14 -27.04 5.57
CA ASN A 2 -1.93 -27.75 5.17
C ASN A 2 -1.31 -27.04 3.93
N GLU A 3 -0.20 -27.55 3.39
CA GLU A 3 0.47 -26.98 2.21
C GLU A 3 -0.42 -26.96 0.96
N GLU A 4 -1.16 -28.04 0.73
CA GLU A 4 -2.01 -28.22 -0.45
C GLU A 4 -3.18 -27.24 -0.43
N ASP A 5 -3.82 -27.07 0.74
CA ASP A 5 -4.87 -26.07 0.95
C ASP A 5 -4.36 -24.66 0.64
N ALA A 6 -3.09 -24.36 0.94
CA ALA A 6 -2.50 -23.06 0.70
C ALA A 6 -2.13 -22.82 -0.75
N LYS A 7 -1.59 -23.83 -1.44
CA LYS A 7 -1.38 -23.77 -2.89
C LYS A 7 -2.71 -23.60 -3.62
N GLN A 8 -3.73 -24.37 -3.23
CA GLN A 8 -5.07 -24.25 -3.77
C GLN A 8 -5.69 -22.87 -3.47
N ALA A 9 -5.47 -22.31 -2.28
CA ALA A 9 -5.92 -20.95 -1.95
C ALA A 9 -5.23 -19.88 -2.80
N ILE A 10 -3.96 -20.06 -3.16
CA ILE A 10 -3.23 -19.17 -4.08
C ILE A 10 -3.78 -19.32 -5.50
N GLU A 11 -3.98 -20.55 -5.98
CA GLU A 11 -4.52 -20.85 -7.32
C GLU A 11 -5.96 -20.34 -7.49
N SER A 12 -6.77 -20.40 -6.43
CA SER A 12 -8.16 -19.89 -6.40
C SER A 12 -8.28 -18.40 -6.04
N ASP A 13 -7.16 -17.69 -6.01
CA ASP A 13 -7.07 -16.26 -5.73
C ASP A 13 -7.64 -15.83 -4.36
N GLN A 14 -7.69 -16.75 -3.39
CA GLN A 14 -8.14 -16.51 -2.01
C GLN A 14 -7.00 -16.11 -1.06
N LEU A 15 -5.74 -16.40 -1.45
CA LEU A 15 -4.53 -16.06 -0.71
C LEU A 15 -3.49 -15.46 -1.66
N ALA A 16 -2.88 -14.35 -1.28
CA ALA A 16 -1.71 -13.80 -1.96
C ALA A 16 -0.54 -13.62 -0.99
N ILE A 17 0.68 -13.96 -1.43
CA ILE A 17 1.90 -13.78 -0.66
C ILE A 17 2.71 -12.67 -1.33
N ILE A 18 2.91 -11.58 -0.61
CA ILE A 18 3.64 -10.40 -1.09
C ILE A 18 5.02 -10.41 -0.45
N SER A 19 6.05 -10.66 -1.24
CA SER A 19 7.44 -10.63 -0.76
C SER A 19 7.98 -9.21 -0.65
N SER A 20 7.59 -8.33 -1.59
CA SER A 20 7.92 -6.91 -1.55
C SER A 20 6.97 -6.09 -2.42
N PHE A 21 6.98 -4.78 -2.23
CA PHE A 21 6.37 -3.84 -3.17
C PHE A 21 7.42 -3.34 -4.18
N LEU A 22 6.99 -3.01 -5.40
CA LEU A 22 7.87 -2.48 -6.45
C LEU A 22 8.56 -1.21 -5.95
N ARG A 23 9.89 -1.13 -6.17
CA ARG A 23 10.66 0.04 -5.78
C ARG A 23 10.58 1.13 -6.84
N ASP A 24 10.83 0.73 -8.07
CA ASP A 24 10.88 1.62 -9.22
C ASP A 24 9.60 1.54 -10.04
N ARG A 25 9.37 2.59 -10.84
CA ARG A 25 8.27 2.62 -11.80
C ARG A 25 8.44 1.49 -12.82
N PRO A 26 7.42 0.64 -13.05
CA PRO A 26 7.51 -0.42 -14.04
C PRO A 26 7.65 0.13 -15.45
N GLU A 27 8.39 -0.59 -16.29
CA GLU A 27 8.54 -0.26 -17.71
C GLU A 27 7.19 -0.38 -18.42
N LYS A 28 6.88 0.57 -19.31
CA LYS A 28 5.73 0.43 -20.21
C LYS A 28 6.05 -0.64 -21.25
N ALA A 29 5.12 -1.56 -21.50
CA ALA A 29 5.28 -2.58 -22.52
C ALA A 29 5.57 -1.92 -23.90
N ALA A 30 6.63 -2.37 -24.57
CA ALA A 30 7.01 -1.87 -25.89
C ALA A 30 6.17 -2.59 -26.98
N GLY A 31 5.27 -1.86 -27.66
CA GLY A 31 4.51 -2.36 -28.81
C GLY A 31 3.41 -1.38 -29.27
N PRO A 32 2.85 -1.53 -30.47
CA PRO A 32 1.64 -0.80 -30.86
C PRO A 32 0.47 -1.33 -30.03
N LEU A 33 0.09 -0.57 -29.01
CA LEU A 33 -0.91 -0.95 -28.02
C LEU A 33 -2.32 -0.57 -28.49
N ASP A 34 -3.28 -1.49 -28.30
CA ASP A 34 -4.71 -1.24 -28.42
C ASP A 34 -5.11 -0.09 -27.45
N PRO A 35 -6.03 0.84 -27.78
CA PRO A 35 -6.34 2.01 -26.93
C PRO A 35 -6.84 1.69 -25.52
N TYR A 36 -7.19 0.42 -25.27
CA TYR A 36 -7.72 -0.07 -23.99
C TYR A 36 -6.69 -0.78 -23.10
N ASP A 37 -5.46 -1.02 -23.56
CA ASP A 37 -4.48 -1.85 -22.85
C ASP A 37 -3.26 -1.04 -22.34
N GLN A 38 -3.54 -0.01 -21.54
CA GLN A 38 -2.53 0.87 -20.95
C GLN A 38 -2.28 0.59 -19.45
N SER A 39 -2.25 -0.66 -19.01
CA SER A 39 -1.73 -0.96 -17.65
C SER A 39 -0.28 -1.40 -17.73
N ALA A 40 0.62 -0.63 -17.09
CA ALA A 40 1.97 -1.11 -16.83
C ALA A 40 1.91 -2.42 -16.02
N VAL A 41 2.89 -3.30 -16.19
CA VAL A 41 2.96 -4.56 -15.45
C VAL A 41 3.34 -4.24 -14.00
N GLU A 42 2.34 -4.16 -13.13
CA GLU A 42 2.49 -3.85 -11.70
C GLU A 42 2.59 -5.10 -10.81
N GLU A 43 2.66 -6.29 -11.41
CA GLU A 43 2.74 -7.57 -10.72
C GLU A 43 3.74 -8.49 -11.40
N MET A 44 4.68 -9.02 -10.63
CA MET A 44 5.76 -9.90 -11.10
C MET A 44 5.94 -11.07 -10.14
N GLU A 45 6.46 -12.20 -10.65
CA GLU A 45 6.84 -13.33 -9.80
C GLU A 45 7.92 -12.90 -8.79
N GLY A 46 7.67 -13.16 -7.51
CA GLY A 46 8.61 -12.93 -6.43
C GLY A 46 9.38 -14.19 -6.06
N PRO A 47 10.40 -14.09 -5.19
CA PRO A 47 11.13 -15.25 -4.71
C PRO A 47 10.20 -16.22 -3.96
N ILE A 48 10.53 -17.51 -4.00
CA ILE A 48 9.81 -18.50 -3.19
C ILE A 48 9.92 -18.08 -1.72
N SER A 49 8.77 -17.97 -1.06
CA SER A 49 8.68 -17.47 0.31
C SER A 49 8.39 -18.60 1.28
N LEU A 50 9.11 -18.60 2.40
CA LEU A 50 8.97 -19.57 3.47
C LEU A 50 7.92 -19.08 4.47
N VAL A 51 6.67 -19.51 4.30
CA VAL A 51 5.52 -19.02 5.09
C VAL A 51 5.07 -20.10 6.09
N PRO A 52 4.90 -19.77 7.39
CA PRO A 52 4.30 -20.69 8.33
C PRO A 52 2.80 -20.76 8.09
N ILE A 53 2.29 -21.95 7.77
CA ILE A 53 0.85 -22.16 7.61
C ILE A 53 0.38 -23.05 8.75
N GLY A 54 -0.34 -22.44 9.69
CA GLY A 54 -1.10 -23.19 10.70
C GLY A 54 -0.85 -22.74 12.13
N ARG A 55 -1.94 -22.73 12.91
CA ARG A 55 -1.97 -22.37 14.34
C ARG A 55 -1.31 -23.39 15.28
N HIS A 56 -0.86 -24.55 14.78
CA HIS A 56 -0.58 -25.71 15.65
C HIS A 56 0.73 -26.48 15.44
N ARG A 57 1.56 -26.23 14.40
CA ARG A 57 2.79 -27.03 14.19
C ARG A 57 4.07 -26.29 13.85
N GLY A 58 4.05 -24.97 13.63
CA GLY A 58 5.27 -24.23 13.27
C GLY A 58 5.93 -24.69 11.96
N GLU A 59 5.27 -25.56 11.19
CA GLU A 59 5.72 -26.01 9.88
C GLU A 59 5.67 -24.83 8.90
N LYS A 60 6.77 -24.65 8.17
CA LYS A 60 6.93 -23.59 7.18
C LYS A 60 6.95 -24.21 5.79
N PHE A 61 6.24 -23.60 4.86
CA PHE A 61 6.07 -24.10 3.49
C PHE A 61 6.67 -23.13 2.48
N MET A 62 7.17 -23.70 1.38
CA MET A 62 7.72 -22.96 0.25
C MET A 62 6.59 -22.65 -0.72
N LEU A 63 6.19 -21.38 -0.79
CA LEU A 63 5.06 -20.94 -1.60
C LEU A 63 5.47 -19.85 -2.59
N PRO A 64 4.83 -19.80 -3.77
CA PRO A 64 5.07 -18.72 -4.72
C PRO A 64 4.64 -17.39 -4.10
N SER A 65 5.51 -16.39 -4.22
CA SER A 65 5.19 -15.01 -3.83
C SER A 65 5.13 -14.11 -5.05
N ARG A 66 4.65 -12.89 -4.86
CA ARG A 66 4.59 -11.87 -5.88
C ARG A 66 5.22 -10.59 -5.38
N ILE A 67 5.85 -9.87 -6.31
CA ILE A 67 6.20 -8.46 -6.15
C ILE A 67 5.08 -7.66 -6.78
N THR A 68 4.49 -6.71 -6.05
CA THR A 68 3.30 -5.97 -6.50
C THR A 68 3.37 -4.49 -6.12
N THR A 69 2.28 -3.75 -6.30
CA THR A 69 2.11 -2.38 -5.83
C THR A 69 0.93 -2.32 -4.86
N VAL A 70 0.88 -1.28 -4.02
CA VAL A 70 -0.34 -0.94 -3.28
C VAL A 70 -1.50 -0.64 -4.23
N ALA A 71 -1.21 -0.17 -5.45
CA ALA A 71 -2.22 -0.03 -6.50
C ALA A 71 -2.77 -1.38 -6.99
N GLY A 72 -1.98 -2.46 -7.00
CA GLY A 72 -2.45 -3.82 -7.26
C GLY A 72 -3.47 -4.28 -6.21
N LEU A 73 -3.25 -3.94 -4.93
CA LEU A 73 -4.18 -4.27 -3.85
C LEU A 73 -5.54 -3.59 -4.01
N ARG A 74 -5.58 -2.37 -4.57
CA ARG A 74 -6.83 -1.61 -4.77
C ARG A 74 -7.64 -2.05 -6.00
N ARG A 75 -7.06 -2.86 -6.90
CA ARG A 75 -7.78 -3.37 -8.07
C ARG A 75 -8.78 -4.43 -7.62
N GLY A 76 -10.08 -4.13 -7.70
CA GLY A 76 -11.12 -5.00 -7.14
C GLY A 76 -11.13 -4.97 -5.61
N PHE A 77 -10.90 -3.79 -5.02
CA PHE A 77 -10.78 -3.60 -3.57
C PHE A 77 -11.94 -4.24 -2.78
N ASP A 78 -13.16 -4.22 -3.31
CA ASP A 78 -14.35 -4.87 -2.75
C ASP A 78 -14.17 -6.38 -2.49
N LYS A 79 -13.48 -7.07 -3.41
CA LYS A 79 -13.13 -8.50 -3.26
C LYS A 79 -11.86 -8.66 -2.43
N ASN A 80 -10.85 -7.85 -2.71
CA ASN A 80 -9.56 -7.94 -2.03
C ASN A 80 -9.67 -7.66 -0.54
N LEU A 81 -10.65 -6.86 -0.10
CA LEU A 81 -10.87 -6.54 1.31
C LEU A 81 -10.99 -7.80 2.19
N TYR A 82 -11.59 -8.86 1.65
CA TYR A 82 -11.82 -10.12 2.35
C TYR A 82 -10.85 -11.24 1.96
N LYS A 83 -9.96 -11.00 0.98
CA LYS A 83 -8.91 -11.92 0.56
C LYS A 83 -7.80 -11.95 1.60
N PHE A 84 -7.16 -13.11 1.78
CA PHE A 84 -6.03 -13.25 2.68
C PHE A 84 -4.73 -12.81 2.01
N PHE A 85 -3.90 -12.11 2.79
CA PHE A 85 -2.57 -11.68 2.39
C PHE A 85 -1.53 -12.06 3.43
N VAL A 86 -0.37 -12.48 2.96
CA VAL A 86 0.87 -12.50 3.73
C VAL A 86 1.71 -11.33 3.24
N PHE A 87 1.89 -10.32 4.08
CA PHE A 87 2.64 -9.10 3.75
C PHE A 87 4.14 -9.26 3.99
N PRO A 88 4.98 -8.37 3.42
CA PRO A 88 6.43 -8.40 3.66
C PRO A 88 6.76 -8.39 5.15
N ASN A 89 7.72 -9.22 5.55
CA ASN A 89 8.14 -9.42 6.94
C ASN A 89 7.05 -9.94 7.91
N SER A 90 5.88 -10.34 7.39
CA SER A 90 4.86 -11.05 8.16
C SER A 90 4.92 -12.54 7.85
N ALA A 91 4.72 -13.35 8.89
CA ALA A 91 4.51 -14.79 8.78
C ALA A 91 3.02 -15.16 8.83
N ILE A 92 2.14 -14.18 9.02
CA ILE A 92 0.73 -14.42 9.32
C ILE A 92 -0.11 -13.98 8.12
N ALA A 93 -0.94 -14.92 7.62
CA ALA A 93 -2.00 -14.60 6.69
C ALA A 93 -3.16 -13.93 7.44
N GLN A 94 -3.58 -12.76 6.94
CA GLN A 94 -4.69 -11.99 7.48
C GLN A 94 -5.50 -11.40 6.34
N ARG A 95 -6.79 -11.10 6.56
CA ARG A 95 -7.58 -10.43 5.52
C ARG A 95 -7.07 -9.01 5.33
N LEU A 96 -7.25 -8.45 4.14
CA LEU A 96 -6.84 -7.08 3.88
C LEU A 96 -7.50 -6.09 4.84
N CYS A 97 -8.79 -6.25 5.15
CA CYS A 97 -9.46 -5.42 6.16
C CYS A 97 -8.82 -5.49 7.54
N ASP A 98 -8.35 -6.66 7.96
CA ASP A 98 -7.70 -6.84 9.27
C ASP A 98 -6.28 -6.24 9.29
N ALA A 99 -5.64 -6.09 8.12
CA ALA A 99 -4.30 -5.54 7.98
C ALA A 99 -4.27 -4.00 7.85
N LEU A 100 -5.39 -3.39 7.47
CA LEU A 100 -5.50 -1.95 7.24
C LEU A 100 -5.56 -1.19 8.55
N ILE A 101 -4.68 -0.20 8.72
CA ILE A 101 -4.64 0.67 9.90
C ILE A 101 -5.00 2.09 9.50
N ASP A 102 -6.03 2.65 10.13
CA ASP A 102 -6.40 4.06 9.96
C ASP A 102 -5.39 4.98 10.65
N ILE A 103 -4.81 5.92 9.89
CA ILE A 103 -3.92 6.96 10.43
C ILE A 103 -4.60 7.83 11.49
N ALA A 104 -5.93 7.97 11.46
CA ALA A 104 -6.67 8.68 12.51
C ALA A 104 -6.62 7.98 13.88
N THR A 105 -6.17 6.72 13.95
CA THR A 105 -6.00 5.95 15.19
C THR A 105 -4.55 5.87 15.68
N VAL A 106 -3.58 6.25 14.84
CA VAL A 106 -2.15 6.16 15.14
C VAL A 106 -1.72 7.28 16.08
N THR A 107 -0.99 6.94 17.15
CA THR A 107 -0.51 7.91 18.16
C THR A 107 0.98 7.82 18.47
N GLU A 108 1.69 6.89 17.84
CA GLU A 108 3.10 6.62 18.10
C GLU A 108 3.81 6.16 16.83
N GLU A 109 5.14 6.17 16.88
CA GLU A 109 6.00 5.67 15.81
C GLU A 109 5.92 4.15 15.69
N CYS A 110 6.22 3.64 14.49
CA CYS A 110 6.32 2.22 14.23
C CYS A 110 7.46 1.98 13.23
N ASP A 111 8.54 1.37 13.72
CA ASP A 111 9.74 1.04 12.96
C ASP A 111 9.59 -0.16 12.02
N VAL A 112 8.50 -0.92 12.18
CA VAL A 112 8.07 -2.00 11.28
C VAL A 112 7.08 -1.45 10.25
N PRO A 113 7.32 -1.66 8.93
CA PRO A 113 6.36 -1.26 7.91
C PRO A 113 5.01 -1.98 8.08
N ARG A 114 3.91 -1.25 7.90
CA ARG A 114 2.54 -1.80 7.89
C ARG A 114 1.71 -1.14 6.80
N LEU A 115 0.53 -1.70 6.54
CA LEU A 115 -0.42 -1.15 5.57
C LEU A 115 -1.36 -0.17 6.28
N TYR A 116 -1.30 1.09 5.86
CA TYR A 116 -2.11 2.17 6.40
C TYR A 116 -3.03 2.75 5.34
N TYR A 117 -4.09 3.40 5.80
CA TYR A 117 -4.88 4.33 5.00
C TYR A 117 -5.14 5.63 5.76
N GLY A 118 -5.34 6.72 5.03
CA GLY A 118 -5.68 8.00 5.63
C GLY A 118 -6.40 8.93 4.67
N THR A 119 -7.32 9.74 5.21
CA THR A 119 -7.98 10.79 4.46
C THR A 119 -7.04 11.99 4.29
N ILE A 120 -6.83 12.43 3.06
CA ILE A 120 -6.04 13.62 2.74
C ILE A 120 -6.82 14.86 3.20
N ILE A 121 -6.20 15.70 4.03
CA ILE A 121 -6.74 17.03 4.39
C ILE A 121 -6.36 18.05 3.33
N ARG A 122 -5.08 18.04 2.93
CA ARG A 122 -4.53 18.89 1.88
C ARG A 122 -3.21 18.31 1.40
N SER A 123 -2.79 18.72 0.22
CA SER A 123 -1.48 18.37 -0.32
C SER A 123 -0.90 19.58 -1.02
N TYR A 124 0.40 19.83 -0.85
CA TYR A 124 1.05 20.99 -1.45
C TYR A 124 2.57 20.79 -1.60
N ASN A 125 3.17 21.54 -2.52
CA ASN A 125 4.62 21.62 -2.65
C ASN A 125 5.18 22.67 -1.67
N ALA A 126 6.14 22.29 -0.83
CA ALA A 126 6.76 23.22 0.14
C ALA A 126 7.90 24.08 -0.45
N GLY A 127 8.31 23.82 -1.70
CA GLY A 127 9.35 24.59 -2.38
C GLY A 127 8.79 25.80 -3.14
N ILE A 128 9.56 26.90 -3.19
CA ILE A 128 9.20 28.17 -3.86
C ILE A 128 8.92 27.97 -5.36
N THR A 129 9.67 27.07 -6.01
CA THR A 129 9.42 26.65 -7.38
C THR A 129 9.16 25.15 -7.37
N PRO A 130 7.91 24.69 -7.60
CA PRO A 130 7.63 23.26 -7.63
C PRO A 130 8.46 22.62 -8.74
N LYS A 131 9.31 21.67 -8.34
CA LYS A 131 10.05 20.79 -9.24
C LYS A 131 9.55 19.36 -9.00
N PRO A 132 9.60 18.49 -10.01
CA PRO A 132 9.22 17.08 -9.86
C PRO A 132 10.00 16.37 -8.75
N THR A 133 11.22 16.85 -8.45
CA THR A 133 12.10 16.34 -7.39
C THR A 133 11.84 16.95 -6.02
N ASN A 134 11.00 17.97 -5.89
CA ASN A 134 10.65 18.51 -4.57
C ASN A 134 9.79 17.50 -3.82
N ILE A 135 9.94 17.48 -2.50
CA ILE A 135 9.04 16.72 -1.65
C ILE A 135 7.70 17.47 -1.57
N ARG A 136 6.64 16.74 -1.93
CA ARG A 136 5.27 17.17 -1.77
C ARG A 136 4.77 16.73 -0.40
N MET A 137 4.19 17.67 0.34
CA MET A 137 3.71 17.50 1.70
C MET A 137 2.21 17.19 1.64
N THR A 138 1.84 15.92 1.82
CA THR A 138 0.44 15.48 1.84
C THR A 138 0.00 15.24 3.26
N GLU A 139 -0.80 16.15 3.79
CA GLU A 139 -1.31 16.09 5.16
C GLU A 139 -2.48 15.12 5.25
N LEU A 140 -2.42 14.19 6.19
CA LEU A 140 -3.47 13.21 6.47
C LEU A 140 -4.20 13.57 7.76
N ARG A 141 -5.50 13.25 7.81
CA ARG A 141 -6.27 13.33 9.04
C ARG A 141 -5.64 12.38 10.06
N CYS A 142 -5.23 12.93 11.19
CA CYS A 142 -4.55 12.17 12.24
C CYS A 142 -5.34 12.20 13.55
N HIS A 143 -4.90 11.38 14.51
CA HIS A 143 -5.48 11.34 15.83
C HIS A 143 -5.38 12.72 16.52
N PRO A 144 -6.38 13.16 17.32
CA PRO A 144 -6.38 14.48 17.97
C PRO A 144 -5.18 14.81 18.90
N LYS A 145 -4.43 13.79 19.32
CA LYS A 145 -3.21 13.94 20.13
C LYS A 145 -1.97 14.25 19.29
N ILE A 146 -2.03 13.99 17.98
CA ILE A 146 -0.95 14.21 17.04
C ILE A 146 -1.16 15.56 16.38
N LYS A 147 -0.09 16.36 16.29
CA LYS A 147 -0.20 17.72 15.76
C LYS A 147 -0.49 17.74 14.26
N ASP A 148 0.24 16.92 13.52
CA ASP A 148 0.11 16.72 12.09
C ASP A 148 0.62 15.33 11.70
N PHE A 149 0.13 14.82 10.57
CA PHE A 149 0.66 13.62 9.94
C PHE A 149 0.88 13.87 8.45
N TYR A 150 2.09 13.65 7.96
CA TYR A 150 2.44 13.88 6.55
C TYR A 150 2.92 12.63 5.83
N LEU A 151 2.40 12.40 4.62
CA LEU A 151 3.05 11.60 3.59
C LEU A 151 3.99 12.50 2.78
N LYS A 152 5.28 12.17 2.80
CA LYS A 152 6.37 12.98 2.22
C LYS A 152 7.10 12.19 1.13
N VAL A 153 6.70 12.40 -0.12
CA VAL A 153 7.28 11.75 -1.31
C VAL A 153 7.48 12.81 -2.39
N HIS A 154 8.36 12.54 -3.36
CA HIS A 154 8.57 13.41 -4.52
C HIS A 154 7.26 13.76 -5.22
N ALA A 155 7.14 15.01 -5.66
CA ALA A 155 5.94 15.54 -6.30
C ALA A 155 5.54 14.73 -7.53
N ALA A 156 6.50 14.34 -8.37
CA ALA A 156 6.23 13.56 -9.58
C ALA A 156 5.53 12.22 -9.29
N ASP A 157 5.97 11.48 -8.27
CA ASP A 157 5.39 10.17 -7.94
C ASP A 157 3.99 10.30 -7.33
N GLN A 158 3.73 11.39 -6.60
CA GLN A 158 2.41 11.69 -6.04
C GLN A 158 1.44 12.14 -7.15
N GLU A 159 1.87 13.05 -8.01
CA GLU A 159 1.07 13.59 -9.12
C GLU A 159 0.72 12.51 -10.14
N GLU A 160 1.65 11.60 -10.46
CA GLU A 160 1.39 10.44 -11.33
C GLU A 160 0.23 9.58 -10.80
N LYS A 161 0.07 9.51 -9.48
CA LYS A 161 -1.00 8.74 -8.81
C LYS A 161 -2.23 9.57 -8.49
N GLY A 162 -2.30 10.80 -8.99
CA GLY A 162 -3.43 11.71 -8.81
C GLY A 162 -3.47 12.40 -7.45
N ILE A 163 -2.36 12.45 -6.71
CA ILE A 163 -2.23 13.21 -5.46
C ILE A 163 -1.65 14.59 -5.78
N ASN A 164 -2.50 15.61 -5.76
CA ASN A 164 -2.22 17.00 -6.10
C ASN A 164 -3.00 17.96 -5.17
N ASP A 165 -3.02 19.26 -5.47
CA ASP A 165 -3.59 20.29 -4.59
C ASP A 165 -5.11 20.14 -4.41
N GLU A 166 -5.77 19.39 -5.30
CA GLU A 166 -7.21 19.14 -5.32
C GLU A 166 -7.60 17.81 -4.64
N SER A 167 -6.62 17.02 -4.17
CA SER A 167 -6.88 15.68 -3.60
C SER A 167 -7.47 15.68 -2.18
N GLY A 168 -7.88 16.84 -1.65
CA GLY A 168 -8.54 16.92 -0.35
C GLY A 168 -9.77 16.02 -0.28
N GLY A 169 -9.93 15.30 0.83
CA GLY A 169 -11.02 14.34 1.06
C GLY A 169 -10.78 12.94 0.50
N ARG A 170 -9.81 12.76 -0.42
CA ARG A 170 -9.48 11.45 -0.99
C ARG A 170 -8.72 10.56 0.00
N ILE A 171 -8.80 9.25 -0.20
CA ILE A 171 -8.08 8.28 0.65
C ILE A 171 -6.80 7.80 -0.03
N VAL A 172 -5.67 7.88 0.67
CA VAL A 172 -4.42 7.25 0.26
C VAL A 172 -4.18 5.96 1.06
N LEU A 173 -3.69 4.92 0.39
CA LEU A 173 -3.16 3.71 1.01
C LEU A 173 -1.65 3.71 0.86
N PHE A 174 -0.93 3.23 1.88
CA PHE A 174 0.52 3.09 1.81
C PHE A 174 1.07 1.97 2.70
N TRP A 175 2.16 1.37 2.25
CA TRP A 175 2.97 0.43 3.00
C TRP A 175 4.22 1.15 3.48
N GLY A 176 4.37 1.38 4.79
CA GLY A 176 5.48 2.18 5.28
C GLY A 176 5.65 2.17 6.79
N LYS A 177 6.73 2.81 7.24
CA LYS A 177 7.00 3.05 8.67
C LYS A 177 6.42 4.40 9.09
N VAL A 178 5.91 4.46 10.31
CA VAL A 178 5.51 5.74 10.91
C VAL A 178 6.68 6.25 11.73
N ILE A 179 7.10 7.49 11.47
CA ILE A 179 8.25 8.12 12.11
C ILE A 179 7.87 9.46 12.73
N GLU A 180 8.68 9.93 13.68
CA GLU A 180 8.61 11.32 14.15
C GLU A 180 9.00 12.29 13.03
N SER A 181 8.30 13.43 12.98
CA SER A 181 8.60 14.53 12.07
C SER A 181 8.27 15.87 12.74
N GLY A 182 9.27 16.48 13.38
CA GLY A 182 9.08 17.74 14.07
C GLY A 182 8.25 17.54 15.33
N ILE A 183 7.03 18.08 15.37
CA ILE A 183 6.09 17.91 16.50
C ILE A 183 4.92 16.97 16.16
N GLY A 184 4.96 16.35 14.98
CA GLY A 184 3.96 15.41 14.49
C GLY A 184 4.60 14.12 14.00
N LEU A 185 3.83 13.35 13.22
CA LEU A 185 4.24 12.09 12.64
C LEU A 185 4.34 12.19 11.12
N ALA A 186 5.04 11.25 10.49
CA ALA A 186 5.09 11.18 9.05
C ALA A 186 5.34 9.76 8.55
N VAL A 187 5.09 9.59 7.27
CA VAL A 187 5.71 8.56 6.44
C VAL A 187 6.52 9.25 5.35
N ARG A 188 7.71 8.73 5.06
CA ARG A 188 8.59 9.25 4.01
C ARG A 188 9.35 8.10 3.35
N ASP A 189 10.09 8.44 2.29
CA ASP A 189 10.97 7.50 1.57
C ASP A 189 10.21 6.27 1.00
N LEU A 190 8.91 6.44 0.71
CA LEU A 190 8.10 5.42 0.07
C LEU A 190 8.50 5.28 -1.40
N ALA A 191 8.71 4.04 -1.82
CA ALA A 191 9.01 3.70 -3.18
C ALA A 191 7.76 3.77 -4.09
N TRP A 192 7.96 3.67 -5.41
CA TRP A 192 6.88 3.87 -6.37
C TRP A 192 5.72 2.87 -6.18
N GLY A 193 5.98 1.62 -5.80
CA GLY A 193 4.93 0.62 -5.54
C GLY A 193 4.31 0.70 -4.15
N GLU A 194 4.80 1.55 -3.23
CA GLU A 194 4.44 1.49 -1.81
C GLU A 194 3.27 2.40 -1.40
N PHE A 195 2.67 3.13 -2.34
CA PHE A 195 1.48 3.94 -2.05
C PHE A 195 0.60 4.12 -3.28
N ALA A 196 -0.69 4.33 -3.06
CA ALA A 196 -1.65 4.61 -4.12
C ALA A 196 -2.87 5.37 -3.59
N LEU A 197 -3.50 6.16 -4.45
CA LEU A 197 -4.80 6.75 -4.16
C LEU A 197 -5.91 5.71 -4.35
N LEU A 198 -6.81 5.55 -3.37
CA LEU A 198 -7.96 4.68 -3.49
C LEU A 198 -8.94 5.23 -4.54
N PRO A 199 -9.49 4.41 -5.45
CA PRO A 199 -10.58 4.86 -6.31
C PRO A 199 -11.80 5.28 -5.48
N GLU A 200 -12.40 6.42 -5.82
CA GLU A 200 -13.54 7.02 -5.08
C GLU A 200 -14.67 6.03 -4.79
N LYS A 201 -14.99 5.16 -5.75
CA LYS A 201 -16.04 4.15 -5.62
C LYS A 201 -15.83 3.17 -4.44
N TYR A 202 -14.62 3.05 -3.94
CA TYR A 202 -14.25 2.16 -2.84
C TYR A 202 -14.04 2.88 -1.51
N GLU A 203 -14.01 4.21 -1.48
CA GLU A 203 -13.71 4.97 -0.25
C GLU A 203 -14.72 4.67 0.86
N LYS A 204 -16.00 4.52 0.52
CA LYS A 204 -17.07 4.15 1.46
C LYS A 204 -16.93 2.75 2.06
N LEU A 205 -16.10 1.87 1.47
CA LEU A 205 -15.85 0.54 2.04
C LEU A 205 -14.96 0.62 3.29
N LEU A 206 -14.30 1.75 3.51
CA LEU A 206 -13.49 2.01 4.70
C LEU A 206 -14.27 2.72 5.81
N ASP A 207 -15.50 3.15 5.54
CA ASP A 207 -16.37 3.75 6.56
C ASP A 207 -16.80 2.66 7.56
N GLY A 208 -16.26 2.71 8.78
CA GLY A 208 -16.64 1.79 9.86
C GLY A 208 -15.88 0.47 9.91
N LEU A 209 -14.77 0.35 9.16
CA LEU A 209 -13.66 -0.55 9.54
C LEU A 209 -12.97 -0.03 10.80
#